data_AF-A0A086MLE3-F1
#
_entry.id   AF-A0A086MLE3-F1
#
_cell.length_a   1.000
_cell.length_b   1.000
_cell.length_c   1.000
_cell.angle_alpha   90.00
_cell.angle_beta   90.00
_cell.angle_gamma   90.00
#
_symmetry.space_group_name_H-M   'P 1'
#
loop_
_entity.id
_entity.type
_entity.pdbx_description
1 polymer ?
#
loop_
_entity_poly.entity_id
_entity_poly.type
_entity_poly.pdbx_seq_one_letter_code
_entity_poly.pdbx_strand_id
1 'polypeptide(L)' 'MTRPYCKLPELVELFLSRPLVTVPLGAKLLKVRPKAFDLMLAQLGGGLPRELIGRNRYRAWGIV' A
#
# COMPACT_ATOMS: atom_id res chain seq x y z
N MET A 1 26.19 4.09 3.34
CA MET A 1 25.01 3.29 3.75
C MET A 1 24.09 3.16 2.55
N THR A 2 24.13 2.01 1.89
CA THR A 2 23.35 1.71 0.67
C THR A 2 21.87 1.67 1.03
N ARG A 3 21.11 2.67 0.58
CA ARG A 3 19.64 2.67 0.63
C ARG A 3 19.18 1.82 -0.56
N PRO A 4 18.66 0.60 -0.37
CA PRO A 4 18.11 -0.14 -1.49
C PRO A 4 16.93 0.68 -2.04
N TYR A 5 16.86 0.83 -3.37
CA TYR A 5 15.78 1.50 -4.12
C TYR A 5 14.44 0.72 -4.02
N CYS A 6 14.05 0.31 -2.81
CA CYS A 6 12.80 -0.38 -2.57
C CYS A 6 11.76 0.65 -2.15
N LYS A 7 10.61 0.68 -2.81
CA LYS A 7 9.51 1.61 -2.53
C LYS A 7 8.69 1.23 -1.29
N LEU A 8 9.19 0.31 -0.47
CA LEU A 8 8.54 -0.13 0.77
C LEU A 8 8.47 0.98 1.85
N PRO A 9 9.51 1.80 2.10
CA PRO A 9 9.41 2.91 3.05
C PRO A 9 8.39 3.96 2.60
N GLU A 10 8.33 4.23 1.29
CA GLU A 10 7.38 5.18 0.70
C GLU A 10 5.93 4.67 0.83
N LEU A 11 5.73 3.35 0.76
CA LEU A 11 4.45 2.71 1.03
C LEU A 11 4.01 2.91 2.50
N VAL A 12 4.95 2.83 3.45
CA VAL A 12 4.67 3.10 4.87
C VAL A 12 4.31 4.57 5.08
N GLU A 13 5.10 5.51 4.54
CA GLU A 13 4.83 6.96 4.62
C GLU A 13 3.46 7.33 4.02
N LEU A 14 3.07 6.66 2.93
CA LEU A 14 1.77 6.83 2.29
C LEU A 14 0.63 6.48 3.24
N PHE A 15 0.71 5.35 3.94
CA PHE A 15 -0.31 4.92 4.88
C PHE A 15 -0.34 5.76 6.17
N LEU A 16 0.82 6.25 6.63
CA LEU A 16 0.90 7.18 7.76
C LEU A 16 0.24 8.53 7.42
N SER A 17 0.37 8.99 6.18
CA SER A 17 -0.24 10.24 5.72
C SER A 17 -1.72 10.09 5.41
N ARG A 18 -2.15 8.90 4.96
CA ARG A 18 -3.52 8.59 4.55
C ARG A 18 -3.90 7.22 5.12
N PRO A 19 -4.74 7.19 6.17
CA PRO A 19 -5.12 5.93 6.81
C PRO A 19 -6.09 5.10 5.95
N LEU A 20 -6.53 5.58 4.79
CA LEU A 20 -7.36 4.83 3.85
C LEU A 20 -6.81 5.00 2.43
N VAL A 21 -6.27 3.92 1.87
CA VAL A 21 -5.66 3.91 0.53
C VAL A 21 -6.24 2.78 -0.30
N THR A 22 -6.70 3.11 -1.50
CA THR A 22 -7.08 2.12 -2.51
C THR A 22 -5.87 1.75 -3.37
N VAL A 23 -5.85 0.53 -3.90
CA VAL A 23 -4.80 0.06 -4.81
C VAL A 23 -4.52 1.02 -5.98
N PRO A 24 -5.52 1.49 -6.76
CA PRO A 24 -5.24 2.43 -7.86
C PRO A 24 -4.69 3.78 -7.39
N LEU A 25 -5.12 4.27 -6.21
CA LEU A 25 -4.61 5.51 -5.63
C LEU A 25 -3.14 5.37 -5.21
N GLY A 26 -2.81 4.32 -4.47
CA GLY A 26 -1.45 4.10 -3.99
C GLY A 26 -0.47 3.79 -5.12
N ALA A 27 -0.91 3.02 -6.12
CA ALA A 27 -0.12 2.77 -7.33
C ALA A 27 0.22 4.07 -8.09
N LYS A 28 -0.75 4.99 -8.21
CA LYS A 28 -0.53 6.30 -8.83
C LYS A 28 0.45 7.16 -8.03
N LEU A 29 0.31 7.20 -6.71
CA LEU A 29 1.15 8.03 -5.84
C LEU A 29 2.60 7.53 -5.78
N LEU A 30 2.80 6.21 -5.70
CA LEU A 30 4.13 5.59 -5.71
C LEU A 30 4.70 5.41 -7.13
N LYS A 31 3.96 5.80 -8.18
CA LYS A 31 4.34 5.61 -9.59
C LYS A 31 4.77 4.16 -9.86
N VAL A 32 3.95 3.21 -9.43
CA VAL A 32 4.13 1.77 -9.66
C VAL A 32 2.93 1.19 -10.39
N ARG A 33 3.10 -0.01 -10.96
CA ARG A 33 1.97 -0.75 -11.52
C ARG A 33 1.02 -1.19 -10.38
N PRO A 34 -0.30 -1.21 -10.57
CA PRO A 34 -1.25 -1.69 -9.57
C PRO A 34 -0.89 -3.08 -9.03
N LYS A 35 -0.52 -4.01 -9.92
CA LYS A 35 -0.05 -5.34 -9.53
C LYS A 35 1.23 -5.33 -8.68
N ALA A 36 2.13 -4.38 -8.92
CA ALA A 36 3.32 -4.22 -8.08
C ALA A 36 2.95 -3.67 -6.69
N PHE A 37 1.99 -2.75 -6.63
CA PHE A 37 1.43 -2.25 -5.36
C PHE A 37 0.76 -3.38 -4.56
N ASP A 38 -0.06 -4.23 -5.21
CA ASP A 38 -0.67 -5.40 -4.58
C ASP A 38 0.37 -6.37 -4.00
N LEU A 39 1.46 -6.63 -4.74
CA LEU A 39 2.56 -7.47 -4.28
C LEU A 39 3.29 -6.83 -3.09
N MET A 40 3.49 -5.52 -3.09
CA MET A 40 4.10 -4.79 -1.96
C MET A 40 3.22 -4.84 -0.72
N LEU A 41 1.89 -4.71 -0.87
CA LEU A 41 0.93 -4.88 0.22
C LEU A 41 0.97 -6.32 0.78
N ALA A 42 1.01 -7.33 -0.09
CA ALA A 42 1.12 -8.72 0.33
C ALA A 42 2.43 -9.01 1.10
N GLN A 43 3.53 -8.34 0.72
CA GLN A 43 4.82 -8.43 1.43
C GLN A 43 4.79 -7.80 2.83
N LEU A 44 3.87 -6.86 3.10
CA LEU A 44 3.68 -6.23 4.41
C LEU A 44 2.75 -7.05 5.33
N GLY A 45 2.27 -8.21 4.88
CA GLY A 45 1.20 -9.04 5.45
C GLY A 45 1.35 -9.58 6.89
N GLY A 46 2.27 -9.04 7.70
CA GLY A 46 2.42 -9.36 9.13
C GLY A 46 2.24 -8.18 10.09
N GLY A 47 2.27 -6.92 9.63
CA GLY A 47 2.28 -5.76 10.52
C GLY A 47 1.40 -4.58 10.08
N LEU A 48 0.55 -4.75 9.07
CA LEU A 48 -0.02 -3.62 8.31
C LEU A 48 -1.45 -3.93 7.79
N PRO A 49 -2.13 -2.94 7.18
CA PRO A 49 -3.48 -2.47 7.45
C PRO A 49 -4.61 -3.42 7.10
N ARG A 50 -5.73 -3.37 7.84
CA ARG A 50 -6.91 -4.21 7.53
C ARG A 50 -7.58 -3.73 6.25
N GLU A 51 -8.09 -4.68 5.46
CA GLU A 51 -9.04 -4.37 4.39
C GLU A 51 -10.32 -3.82 5.04
N LEU A 52 -10.56 -2.52 4.89
CA LEU A 52 -11.69 -1.82 5.52
C LEU A 52 -12.96 -1.89 4.66
N ILE A 53 -12.82 -2.13 3.35
CA ILE A 53 -13.94 -2.16 2.41
C ILE A 53 -13.91 -3.49 1.65
N GLY A 54 -14.65 -4.47 2.18
CA GLY A 54 -14.74 -5.84 1.65
C GLY A 54 -15.80 -6.01 0.55
N ARG A 55 -15.70 -5.28 -0.56
CA ARG A 55 -16.60 -5.47 -1.72
C ARG A 55 -15.84 -5.54 -3.03
N ASN A 56 -15.31 -6.74 -3.30
CA ASN A 56 -14.92 -7.33 -4.60
C ASN A 56 -14.04 -6.45 -5.52
N ARG A 57 -14.57 -5.35 -6.08
CA ARG A 57 -13.88 -4.47 -7.04
C ARG A 57 -13.20 -3.25 -6.41
N TYR A 58 -13.59 -2.85 -5.21
CA TYR A 58 -13.00 -1.71 -4.50
C TYR A 58 -12.40 -2.19 -3.19
N ARG A 59 -11.08 -2.42 -3.20
CA ARG A 59 -10.32 -2.75 -2.00
C ARG A 59 -9.65 -1.49 -1.47
N ALA A 60 -9.93 -1.18 -0.21
CA ALA A 60 -9.27 -0.11 0.52
C ALA A 60 -8.61 -0.70 1.77
N TRP A 61 -7.37 -0.32 1.97
CA TRP A 61 -6.54 -0.76 3.09
C TRP A 61 -6.41 0.43 4.04
N GLY A 62 -6.53 0.18 5.34
CA GLY A 62 -6.28 1.22 6.33
C GLY A 62 -5.69 0.78 7.66
N ILE A 63 -4.88 1.67 8.23
CA ILE A 63 -4.30 1.50 9.56
C ILE A 63 -5.43 1.83 10.55
N VAL A 64 -5.85 0.84 11.32
CA VAL A 64 -6.77 0.99 12.47
C VAL A 64 -5.99 0.94 13.76
#